data_AF-A0A0A6RZ45-F1
#
_entry.id   AF-A0A0A6RZ45-F1
#
_cell.length_a   1.000
_cell.length_b   1.000
_cell.length_c   1.000
_cell.angle_alpha   90.00
_cell.angle_beta   90.00
_cell.angle_gamma   90.00
#
_symmetry.space_group_name_H-M   'P 1'
#
loop_
_entity.id
_entity.type
_entity.pdbx_description
1 polymer ?
#
loop_
_entity_poly.entity_id
_entity_poly.type
_entity_poly.pdbx_seq_one_letter_code
_entity_poly.pdbx_strand_id
1 'polypeptide(L)'
;MKYALEERIGEPSLFCGREWEMELLINWVRQIPKKTAKSRALLGRRKCGKSAIMQRLFNILWNENCVVIPFYFEVRDYRQWVLEFSDTYYRTFMSQFLSFKTRTVLDNENRPWDFAKLRKMASAINNSNALKDMDVFQNCLDKERVDQTMNLAFSAPGVLAGKENVFFLVMIDEIQYMTEYLYHDKAQQVKAHHLPGAYHGLVETK
;
A
#
# COMPACT_ATOMS: atom_id res chain seq x y z
N MET A 1 11.70 6.68 -17.47
CA MET A 1 10.79 6.21 -16.40
C MET A 1 10.30 7.44 -15.64
N LYS A 2 9.00 7.57 -15.39
CA LYS A 2 8.46 8.60 -14.47
C LYS A 2 8.54 8.08 -13.05
N TYR A 3 8.99 8.87 -12.10
CA TYR A 3 9.01 8.46 -10.69
C TYR A 3 7.71 8.94 -10.06
N ALA A 4 6.73 8.03 -9.99
CA ALA A 4 5.43 8.33 -9.41
C ALA A 4 5.50 8.43 -7.88
N LEU A 5 6.40 7.64 -7.29
CA LEU A 5 6.82 7.70 -5.91
C LEU A 5 8.26 8.20 -5.87
N GLU A 6 8.52 9.26 -5.11
CA GLU A 6 9.89 9.73 -4.87
C GLU A 6 10.70 8.68 -4.10
N GLU A 7 11.87 8.31 -4.63
CA GLU A 7 12.72 7.28 -4.03
C GLU A 7 13.65 7.90 -2.98
N ARG A 8 13.77 7.26 -1.81
CA ARG A 8 14.62 7.72 -0.70
C ARG A 8 16.11 7.78 -1.02
N ILE A 9 16.53 7.14 -2.11
CA ILE A 9 17.91 7.22 -2.61
C ILE A 9 18.24 8.59 -3.20
N GLY A 10 17.25 9.46 -3.39
CA GLY A 10 17.40 10.73 -4.06
C GLY A 10 17.50 10.53 -5.57
N GLU A 11 18.66 10.84 -6.13
CA GLU A 11 18.90 10.78 -7.58
C GLU A 11 18.79 9.32 -8.09
N PRO A 12 17.80 9.00 -8.95
CA PRO A 12 17.52 7.62 -9.31
C PRO A 12 18.61 6.88 -10.08
N SER A 13 19.53 7.61 -10.72
CA SER A 13 20.71 7.02 -11.38
C SER A 13 21.72 6.40 -10.40
N LEU A 14 21.61 6.68 -9.10
CA LEU A 14 22.42 6.07 -8.04
C LEU A 14 21.96 4.65 -7.67
N PHE A 15 20.82 4.18 -8.20
CA PHE A 15 20.38 2.80 -7.98
C PHE A 15 21.19 1.83 -8.85
N CYS A 16 22.26 1.25 -8.29
CA CYS A 16 23.15 0.32 -8.97
C CYS A 16 23.34 -0.99 -8.19
N GLY A 17 23.91 -2.02 -8.86
CA GLY A 17 24.31 -3.27 -8.21
C GLY A 17 23.17 -4.15 -7.69
N ARG A 18 21.94 -3.97 -8.21
CA ARG A 18 20.71 -4.69 -7.80
C ARG A 18 19.97 -5.33 -8.97
N GLU A 19 20.62 -5.47 -10.11
CA GLU A 19 19.99 -5.95 -11.35
C GLU A 19 19.38 -7.34 -11.16
N TRP A 20 20.13 -8.25 -10.54
CA TRP A 20 19.69 -9.61 -10.27
C TRP A 20 18.49 -9.66 -9.32
N GLU A 21 18.52 -8.92 -8.20
CA GLU A 21 17.40 -8.88 -7.27
C GLU A 21 16.14 -8.29 -7.92
N MET A 22 16.30 -7.25 -8.74
CA MET A 22 15.19 -6.65 -9.48
C MET A 22 14.62 -7.62 -10.52
N GLU A 23 15.46 -8.33 -11.26
CA GLU A 23 15.01 -9.35 -12.22
C GLU A 23 14.22 -10.47 -11.54
N LEU A 24 14.71 -10.98 -10.39
CA LEU A 24 14.00 -11.98 -9.59
C LEU A 24 12.63 -11.48 -9.12
N LEU A 25 12.53 -10.22 -8.69
CA LEU A 25 11.28 -9.61 -8.25
C LEU A 25 10.31 -9.41 -9.41
N ILE A 26 10.78 -8.91 -10.56
CA ILE A 26 9.95 -8.74 -11.76
C ILE A 26 9.41 -10.08 -12.24
N ASN A 27 10.26 -11.11 -12.30
CA ASN A 27 9.84 -12.46 -12.71
C ASN A 27 8.82 -13.07 -11.75
N TRP A 28 8.95 -12.77 -10.45
CA TRP A 28 7.95 -13.14 -9.45
C TRP A 28 6.63 -12.38 -9.62
N VAL A 29 6.66 -11.07 -9.84
CA VAL A 29 5.46 -10.24 -10.08
C VAL A 29 4.69 -10.72 -11.31
N ARG A 30 5.38 -11.15 -12.38
CA ARG A 30 4.75 -11.76 -13.57
C ARG A 30 3.98 -13.06 -13.28
N GLN A 31 4.19 -13.69 -12.12
CA GLN A 31 3.41 -14.86 -11.68
C GLN A 31 2.13 -14.48 -10.93
N ILE A 32 1.96 -13.23 -10.51
CA ILE A 32 0.77 -12.78 -9.75
C ILE A 32 -0.51 -13.00 -10.57
N PRO A 33 -0.61 -12.59 -11.86
CA PRO A 33 -1.82 -12.82 -12.65
C PRO A 33 -2.12 -14.29 -12.90
N LYS A 34 -1.11 -15.17 -12.80
CA LYS A 34 -1.24 -16.61 -12.94
C LYS A 34 -1.67 -17.29 -11.64
N LYS A 35 -1.82 -16.55 -10.54
CA LYS A 35 -2.19 -17.04 -9.21
C LYS A 35 -1.21 -18.10 -8.66
N THR A 36 0.05 -18.03 -9.08
CA THR A 36 1.14 -18.93 -8.64
C THR A 36 2.19 -18.20 -7.81
N ALA A 37 2.16 -16.86 -7.77
CA ALA A 37 3.00 -16.08 -6.87
C ALA A 37 2.59 -16.33 -5.41
N LYS A 38 3.59 -16.55 -4.55
CA LYS A 38 3.44 -16.60 -3.10
C LYS A 38 4.02 -15.34 -2.46
N SER A 39 3.63 -15.09 -1.21
CA SER A 39 4.19 -14.00 -0.42
C SER A 39 5.70 -14.13 -0.23
N ARG A 40 6.40 -13.00 -0.22
CA ARG A 40 7.85 -12.93 -0.06
C ARG A 40 8.23 -11.91 1.00
N ALA A 41 9.24 -12.24 1.80
CA ALA A 41 9.88 -11.31 2.73
C ALA A 41 11.25 -10.90 2.18
N LEU A 42 11.52 -9.59 2.14
CA LEU A 42 12.84 -9.07 1.83
C LEU A 42 13.62 -8.87 3.14
N LEU A 43 14.61 -9.73 3.38
CA LEU A 43 15.40 -9.74 4.60
C LEU A 43 16.78 -9.16 4.36
N GLY A 44 17.28 -8.42 5.35
CA GLY A 44 18.61 -7.80 5.27
C GLY A 44 18.81 -6.78 6.39
N ARG A 45 20.07 -6.45 6.66
CA ARG A 45 20.42 -5.48 7.71
C ARG A 45 19.86 -4.08 7.40
N ARG A 46 19.84 -3.23 8.42
CA ARG A 46 19.48 -1.82 8.27
C ARG A 46 20.41 -1.16 7.26
N LYS A 47 19.89 -0.25 6.45
CA LYS A 47 20.63 0.49 5.39
C LYS A 47 21.19 -0.38 4.25
N CYS A 48 20.70 -1.60 4.05
CA CYS A 48 21.05 -2.42 2.88
C CYS A 48 20.27 -2.06 1.59
N GLY A 49 19.38 -1.07 1.62
CA GLY A 49 18.63 -0.63 0.42
C GLY A 49 17.34 -1.42 0.14
N LYS A 50 16.78 -2.12 1.14
CA LYS A 50 15.50 -2.85 1.00
C LYS A 50 14.35 -1.93 0.57
N SER A 51 14.20 -0.79 1.25
CA SER A 51 13.20 0.23 0.90
C SER A 51 13.41 0.76 -0.52
N ALA A 52 14.66 0.97 -0.92
CA ALA A 52 14.99 1.42 -2.28
C ALA A 52 14.55 0.40 -3.35
N ILE A 53 14.74 -0.90 -3.09
CA ILE A 53 14.27 -1.98 -3.97
C ILE A 53 12.74 -1.94 -4.09
N MET A 54 12.00 -1.81 -2.98
CA MET A 54 10.54 -1.75 -3.00
C MET A 54 10.02 -0.50 -3.73
N GLN A 55 10.61 0.67 -3.48
CA GLN A 55 10.25 1.92 -4.14
C GLN A 55 10.58 1.88 -5.64
N ARG A 56 11.72 1.30 -6.02
CA ARG A 56 12.09 1.10 -7.43
C ARG A 56 11.12 0.15 -8.13
N LEU A 57 10.75 -0.96 -7.48
CA LEU A 57 9.74 -1.89 -7.99
C LEU A 57 8.38 -1.21 -8.17
N PHE A 58 7.96 -0.38 -7.20
CA PHE A 58 6.75 0.43 -7.33
C PHE A 58 6.79 1.29 -8.61
N ASN A 59 7.86 2.06 -8.81
CA ASN A 59 7.98 2.94 -9.97
C ASN A 59 8.00 2.17 -11.29
N ILE A 60 8.70 1.03 -11.36
CA ILE A 60 8.72 0.18 -12.56
C ILE A 60 7.30 -0.28 -12.90
N LEU A 61 6.60 -0.90 -11.95
CA LEU A 61 5.24 -1.42 -12.17
C LEU A 61 4.25 -0.30 -12.49
N TRP A 62 4.39 0.85 -11.84
CA TRP A 62 3.58 2.02 -12.15
C TRP A 62 3.78 2.43 -13.61
N ASN A 63 5.01 2.46 -14.13
CA ASN A 63 5.28 2.83 -15.54
C ASN A 63 4.85 1.77 -16.54
N GLU A 64 5.02 0.48 -16.21
CA GLU A 64 4.63 -0.63 -17.09
C GLU A 64 3.12 -0.63 -17.37
N ASN A 65 2.30 -0.01 -16.51
CA ASN A 65 0.85 0.03 -16.65
C ASN A 65 0.25 -1.37 -16.90
N CYS A 66 0.79 -2.37 -16.20
CA CYS A 66 0.35 -3.75 -16.34
C CYS A 66 -0.85 -4.04 -15.43
N VAL A 67 -1.35 -5.27 -15.50
CA VAL A 67 -2.49 -5.74 -14.68
C VAL A 67 -2.17 -5.83 -13.19
N VAL A 68 -0.90 -5.68 -12.78
CA VAL A 68 -0.47 -5.66 -11.38
C VAL A 68 -0.19 -4.23 -10.96
N ILE A 69 -1.06 -3.69 -10.10
CA ILE A 69 -0.94 -2.35 -9.55
C ILE A 69 -0.07 -2.41 -8.28
N PRO A 70 1.02 -1.63 -8.19
CA PRO A 70 1.85 -1.62 -7.01
C PRO A 70 1.19 -0.78 -5.90
N PHE A 71 1.34 -1.23 -4.66
CA PHE A 71 0.99 -0.48 -3.46
C PHE A 71 2.14 -0.58 -2.46
N TYR A 72 2.76 0.54 -2.13
CA TYR A 72 3.85 0.67 -1.17
C TYR A 72 3.38 1.40 0.09
N PHE A 73 3.53 0.76 1.25
CA PHE A 73 3.18 1.35 2.53
C PHE A 73 4.32 1.16 3.53
N GLU A 74 4.70 2.23 4.21
CA GLU A 74 5.72 2.19 5.25
C GLU A 74 5.07 2.35 6.63
N VAL A 75 5.31 1.38 7.48
CA VAL A 75 4.88 1.44 8.89
C VAL A 75 5.84 2.35 9.64
N ARG A 76 5.30 3.26 10.46
CA ARG A 76 6.12 4.24 11.20
C ARG A 76 6.55 3.71 12.57
N ASP A 77 7.66 4.23 13.07
CA ASP A 77 8.30 3.85 14.33
C ASP A 77 7.81 4.66 15.55
N TYR A 78 6.53 5.04 15.56
CA TYR A 78 5.92 5.77 16.67
C TYR A 78 4.54 5.22 17.01
N ARG A 79 4.16 5.36 18.29
CA ARG A 79 2.90 4.83 18.81
C ARG A 79 1.69 5.47 18.12
N GLN A 80 0.78 4.64 17.64
CA GLN A 80 -0.43 5.05 16.92
C GLN A 80 -1.64 4.25 17.37
N TRP A 81 -2.79 4.92 17.35
CA TRP A 81 -4.07 4.24 17.44
C TRP A 81 -4.36 3.51 16.12
N VAL A 82 -4.88 2.28 16.20
CA VAL A 82 -5.24 1.45 15.03
C VAL A 82 -6.21 2.17 14.09
N LEU A 83 -7.08 3.05 14.59
CA LEU A 83 -7.97 3.83 13.72
C LEU A 83 -7.18 4.81 12.84
N GLU A 84 -6.21 5.54 13.41
CA GLU A 84 -5.34 6.49 12.70
C GLU A 84 -4.42 5.77 11.70
N PHE A 85 -3.92 4.59 12.09
CA PHE A 85 -3.15 3.72 11.22
C PHE A 85 -3.98 3.27 10.02
N SER A 86 -5.23 2.86 10.27
CA SER A 86 -6.16 2.38 9.24
C SER A 86 -6.52 3.50 8.26
N ASP A 87 -6.77 4.71 8.74
CA ASP A 87 -7.00 5.89 7.91
C ASP A 87 -5.79 6.21 7.03
N THR A 88 -4.58 6.20 7.61
CA THR A 88 -3.34 6.46 6.86
C THR A 88 -3.11 5.39 5.80
N TYR A 89 -3.22 4.10 6.16
CA TYR A 89 -3.10 2.98 5.23
C TYR A 89 -4.07 3.11 4.06
N TYR A 90 -5.35 3.30 4.36
CA TYR A 90 -6.40 3.38 3.35
C TYR A 90 -6.20 4.56 2.40
N ARG A 91 -5.93 5.76 2.93
CA ARG A 91 -5.70 6.94 2.09
C ARG A 91 -4.43 6.81 1.26
N THR A 92 -3.36 6.18 1.77
CA THR A 92 -2.15 5.89 0.97
C THR A 92 -2.47 4.92 -0.16
N PHE A 93 -3.20 3.84 0.12
CA PHE A 93 -3.65 2.89 -0.89
C PHE A 93 -4.47 3.58 -1.99
N MET A 94 -5.50 4.34 -1.61
CA MET A 94 -6.35 5.03 -2.57
C MET A 94 -5.59 6.08 -3.38
N SER A 95 -4.63 6.79 -2.77
CA SER A 95 -3.76 7.74 -3.47
C SER A 95 -2.93 7.06 -4.55
N GLN A 96 -2.30 5.93 -4.21
CA GLN A 96 -1.46 5.18 -5.15
C GLN A 96 -2.26 4.47 -6.24
N PHE A 97 -3.43 3.91 -5.90
CA PHE A 97 -4.35 3.33 -6.87
C PHE A 97 -4.84 4.38 -7.88
N LEU A 98 -5.33 5.53 -7.39
CA LEU A 98 -5.80 6.60 -8.26
C LEU A 98 -4.65 7.23 -9.05
N SER A 99 -3.48 7.42 -8.44
CA SER A 99 -2.24 7.83 -9.12
C SER A 99 -1.93 6.92 -10.32
N PHE A 100 -2.01 5.61 -10.14
CA PHE A 100 -1.79 4.64 -11.21
C PHE A 100 -2.84 4.79 -12.32
N LYS A 101 -4.12 4.89 -11.98
CA LYS A 101 -5.22 5.00 -12.95
C LYS A 101 -5.20 6.32 -13.73
N THR A 102 -4.89 7.45 -13.07
CA THR A 102 -4.89 8.78 -13.68
C THR A 102 -3.53 9.20 -14.24
N ARG A 103 -2.48 8.39 -14.02
CA ARG A 103 -1.09 8.72 -14.38
C ARG A 103 -0.58 10.00 -13.71
N THR A 104 -1.10 10.30 -12.53
CA THR A 104 -0.71 11.47 -11.73
C THR A 104 0.35 11.07 -10.72
N VAL A 105 1.48 11.77 -10.70
CA VAL A 105 2.56 11.55 -9.72
C VAL A 105 2.04 11.85 -8.31
N LEU A 106 2.54 11.11 -7.32
CA LEU A 106 2.16 11.31 -5.92
C LEU A 106 2.78 12.60 -5.38
N ASP A 107 2.22 13.08 -4.27
CA ASP A 107 2.81 14.21 -3.57
C ASP A 107 4.12 13.75 -2.89
N ASN A 108 5.00 14.70 -2.58
CA ASN A 108 6.30 14.42 -1.96
C ASN A 108 6.17 13.55 -0.70
N GLU A 109 7.20 12.75 -0.43
CA GLU A 109 7.26 11.83 0.70
C GLU A 109 6.10 10.82 0.80
N ASN A 110 5.42 10.54 -0.32
CA ASN A 110 4.26 9.63 -0.36
C ASN A 110 3.14 10.05 0.60
N ARG A 111 2.98 11.36 0.82
CA ARG A 111 1.90 11.86 1.66
C ARG A 111 0.55 11.48 1.03
N PRO A 112 -0.35 10.79 1.76
CA PRO A 112 -1.64 10.43 1.22
C PRO A 112 -2.48 11.68 0.93
N TRP A 113 -3.19 11.65 -0.20
CA TRP A 113 -4.18 12.66 -0.54
C TRP A 113 -5.33 12.64 0.47
N ASP A 114 -5.92 13.81 0.72
CA ASP A 114 -7.15 13.90 1.51
C ASP A 114 -8.37 13.34 0.75
N PHE A 115 -9.47 13.08 1.47
CA PHE A 115 -10.69 12.53 0.87
C PHE A 115 -11.26 13.43 -0.23
N ALA A 116 -11.12 14.75 -0.13
CA ALA A 116 -11.64 15.66 -1.15
C ALA A 116 -10.90 15.48 -2.48
N LYS A 117 -9.56 15.43 -2.45
CA LYS A 117 -8.71 15.13 -3.61
C LYS A 117 -8.95 13.72 -4.12
N LEU A 118 -9.02 12.71 -3.26
CA LEU A 118 -9.31 11.33 -3.66
C LEU A 118 -10.65 11.22 -4.41
N ARG A 119 -11.72 11.84 -3.89
CA ARG A 119 -13.03 11.88 -4.55
C ARG A 119 -12.97 12.60 -5.88
N LYS A 120 -12.29 13.75 -5.96
CA LYS A 120 -12.08 14.47 -7.23
C LYS A 120 -11.39 13.60 -8.26
N MET A 121 -10.33 12.89 -7.88
CA MET A 121 -9.56 12.01 -8.76
C MET A 121 -10.40 10.82 -9.24
N ALA A 122 -11.14 10.16 -8.34
CA ALA A 122 -12.02 9.05 -8.69
C ALA A 122 -13.17 9.47 -9.62
N SER A 123 -13.79 10.62 -9.35
CA SER A 123 -14.85 11.18 -10.21
C SER A 123 -14.33 11.55 -11.61
N ALA A 124 -13.11 12.07 -11.72
CA ALA A 124 -12.52 12.42 -13.02
C ALA A 124 -12.35 11.23 -13.97
N ILE A 125 -12.25 10.01 -13.43
CA ILE A 125 -12.19 8.75 -14.19
C ILE A 125 -13.47 7.92 -14.10
N ASN A 126 -14.56 8.49 -13.58
CA ASN A 126 -15.84 7.82 -13.37
C ASN A 126 -15.74 6.49 -12.58
N ASN A 127 -14.80 6.39 -11.64
CA ASN A 127 -14.63 5.17 -10.86
C ASN A 127 -15.63 5.11 -9.69
N SER A 128 -16.83 4.60 -9.98
CA SER A 128 -17.89 4.45 -8.98
C SER A 128 -17.56 3.45 -7.87
N ASN A 129 -16.70 2.45 -8.14
CA ASN A 129 -16.28 1.48 -7.14
C ASN A 129 -15.45 2.15 -6.05
N ALA A 130 -14.47 2.96 -6.44
CA ALA A 130 -13.63 3.75 -5.55
C ALA A 130 -14.45 4.76 -4.72
N LEU A 131 -15.40 5.45 -5.36
CA LEU A 131 -16.26 6.41 -4.66
C LEU A 131 -17.09 5.75 -3.56
N LYS A 132 -17.77 4.64 -3.87
CA LYS A 132 -18.57 3.88 -2.90
C LYS A 132 -17.72 3.30 -1.77
N ASP A 133 -16.54 2.79 -2.11
CA ASP A 133 -15.60 2.24 -1.12
C ASP A 133 -15.17 3.33 -0.12
N MET A 134 -14.83 4.52 -0.62
CA MET A 134 -14.48 5.67 0.22
C MET A 134 -15.64 6.16 1.09
N ASP A 135 -16.87 6.15 0.58
CA ASP A 135 -18.05 6.52 1.38
C ASP A 135 -18.25 5.60 2.59
N VAL A 136 -18.15 4.30 2.36
CA VAL A 136 -18.28 3.30 3.43
C VAL A 136 -17.15 3.45 4.45
N PHE A 137 -15.91 3.61 3.97
CA PHE A 137 -14.74 3.80 4.83
C PHE A 137 -14.86 5.06 5.68
N GLN A 138 -15.13 6.21 5.05
CA GLN A 138 -15.21 7.50 5.74
C GLN A 138 -16.34 7.50 6.78
N ASN A 139 -17.50 6.92 6.48
CA ASN A 139 -18.59 6.80 7.46
C ASN A 139 -18.23 5.92 8.67
N CYS A 140 -17.43 4.86 8.51
CA CYS A 140 -16.92 4.06 9.63
C CYS A 140 -15.87 4.81 10.43
N LEU A 141 -14.98 5.55 9.75
CA LEU A 141 -13.96 6.39 10.36
C LEU A 141 -14.57 7.50 11.21
N ASP A 142 -15.53 8.25 10.67
CA ASP A 142 -16.22 9.37 11.35
C ASP A 142 -17.00 8.92 12.59
N LYS A 143 -17.44 7.64 12.60
CA LYS A 143 -18.14 7.00 13.73
C LYS A 143 -17.20 6.26 14.68
N GLU A 144 -15.89 6.39 14.50
CA GLU A 144 -14.84 5.72 15.27
C GLU A 144 -15.06 4.19 15.42
N ARG A 145 -15.58 3.54 14.37
CA ARG A 145 -15.81 2.08 14.37
C ARG A 145 -14.52 1.31 14.11
N VAL A 146 -13.62 1.29 15.10
CA VAL A 146 -12.22 0.80 15.00
C VAL A 146 -12.08 -0.48 14.19
N ASP A 147 -12.74 -1.57 14.62
CA ASP A 147 -12.60 -2.87 13.95
C ASP A 147 -13.11 -2.86 12.51
N GLN A 148 -14.23 -2.16 12.26
CA GLN A 148 -14.81 -2.06 10.91
C GLN A 148 -13.90 -1.24 10.00
N THR A 149 -13.39 -0.11 10.48
CA THR A 149 -12.48 0.75 9.71
C THR A 149 -11.17 0.03 9.39
N MET A 150 -10.61 -0.71 10.36
CA MET A 150 -9.42 -1.54 10.15
C MET A 150 -9.65 -2.62 9.10
N ASN A 151 -10.75 -3.36 9.21
CA ASN A 151 -11.08 -4.41 8.25
C ASN A 151 -11.31 -3.84 6.84
N LEU A 152 -11.96 -2.69 6.71
CA LEU A 152 -12.13 -2.01 5.43
C LEU A 152 -10.79 -1.54 4.86
N ALA A 153 -9.90 -0.96 5.69
CA ALA A 153 -8.59 -0.53 5.25
C ALA A 153 -7.79 -1.68 4.63
N PHE A 154 -7.63 -2.78 5.36
CA PHE A 154 -6.78 -3.89 4.92
C PHE A 154 -7.39 -4.68 3.77
N SER A 155 -8.71 -4.78 3.70
CA SER A 155 -9.40 -5.50 2.61
C SER A 155 -9.53 -4.68 1.32
N ALA A 156 -9.36 -3.36 1.35
CA ALA A 156 -9.55 -2.48 0.20
C ALA A 156 -8.77 -2.91 -1.07
N PRO A 157 -7.50 -3.32 -1.00
CA PRO A 157 -6.79 -3.87 -2.17
C PRO A 157 -7.50 -5.09 -2.77
N GLY A 158 -7.90 -6.06 -1.94
CA GLY A 158 -8.58 -7.27 -2.41
C GLY A 158 -9.96 -6.99 -3.00
N VAL A 159 -10.73 -6.12 -2.34
CA VAL A 159 -12.08 -5.71 -2.79
C VAL A 159 -12.00 -4.99 -4.14
N LEU A 160 -11.09 -4.03 -4.30
CA LEU A 160 -10.94 -3.31 -5.57
C LEU A 160 -10.33 -4.20 -6.66
N ALA A 161 -9.44 -5.14 -6.33
CA ALA A 161 -8.92 -6.10 -7.30
C ALA A 161 -10.06 -6.89 -7.96
N GLY A 162 -10.98 -7.43 -7.16
CA GLY A 162 -12.14 -8.17 -7.66
C GLY A 162 -13.09 -7.32 -8.49
N LYS A 163 -13.35 -6.06 -8.08
CA LYS A 163 -14.27 -5.15 -8.79
C LYS A 163 -13.70 -4.61 -10.10
N GLU A 164 -12.38 -4.44 -10.19
CA GLU A 164 -11.69 -3.82 -11.33
C GLU A 164 -11.01 -4.84 -12.25
N ASN A 165 -11.05 -6.14 -11.91
CA ASN A 165 -10.36 -7.22 -12.61
C ASN A 165 -8.84 -6.93 -12.77
N VAL A 166 -8.22 -6.51 -11.68
CA VAL A 166 -6.78 -6.23 -11.58
C VAL A 166 -6.16 -7.00 -10.42
N PHE A 167 -4.85 -7.01 -10.34
CA PHE A 167 -4.10 -7.55 -9.20
C PHE A 167 -3.38 -6.43 -8.47
N PHE A 168 -3.17 -6.59 -7.16
CA PHE A 168 -2.32 -5.68 -6.39
C PHE A 168 -1.07 -6.42 -5.90
N LEU A 169 0.06 -5.74 -5.99
CA LEU A 169 1.25 -6.08 -5.23
C LEU A 169 1.30 -5.18 -3.99
N VAL A 170 0.96 -5.74 -2.82
CA VAL A 170 1.04 -5.05 -1.53
C VAL A 170 2.46 -5.19 -0.95
N MET A 171 3.19 -4.09 -0.89
CA MET A 171 4.54 -3.99 -0.32
C MET A 171 4.46 -3.22 0.99
N ILE A 172 4.74 -3.90 2.10
CA ILE A 172 4.77 -3.30 3.44
C ILE A 172 6.22 -3.21 3.89
N ASP A 173 6.73 -2.00 4.05
CA ASP A 173 8.05 -1.73 4.61
C ASP A 173 7.97 -1.55 6.13
N GLU A 174 9.05 -1.95 6.80
CA GLU A 174 9.19 -1.92 8.26
C GLU A 174 8.03 -2.60 9.03
N ILE A 175 7.53 -3.74 8.50
CA ILE A 175 6.38 -4.47 9.03
C ILE A 175 6.49 -4.83 10.52
N GLN A 176 7.70 -5.01 11.05
CA GLN A 176 7.92 -5.30 12.46
C GLN A 176 7.44 -4.19 13.40
N TYR A 177 7.27 -2.96 12.90
CA TYR A 177 6.71 -1.85 13.67
C TYR A 177 5.22 -2.00 13.93
N MET A 178 4.50 -2.80 13.14
CA MET A 178 3.07 -3.04 13.35
C MET A 178 2.78 -3.69 14.70
N THR A 179 3.63 -4.63 15.12
CA THR A 179 3.47 -5.31 16.41
C THR A 179 3.95 -4.47 17.58
N GLU A 180 4.83 -3.50 17.33
CA GLU A 180 5.49 -2.73 18.40
C GLU A 180 4.74 -1.44 18.74
N TYR A 181 4.21 -0.77 17.73
CA TYR A 181 3.76 0.61 17.86
C TYR A 181 2.25 0.83 17.65
N LEU A 182 1.47 -0.22 17.39
CA LEU A 182 0.03 -0.07 17.17
C LEU A 182 -0.79 -0.48 18.40
N TYR A 183 -1.81 0.31 18.70
CA TYR A 183 -2.65 0.17 19.90
C TYR A 183 -4.14 0.23 19.53
N HIS A 184 -4.97 -0.56 20.20
CA HIS A 184 -6.41 -0.62 19.94
C HIS A 184 -7.16 0.63 20.43
N ASP A 185 -6.58 1.38 21.36
CA ASP A 185 -7.19 2.55 21.99
C ASP A 185 -6.39 3.83 21.75
N LYS A 186 -7.10 4.96 21.81
CA LYS A 186 -6.53 6.30 21.65
C LYS A 186 -5.54 6.68 22.76
N ALA A 187 -5.68 6.10 23.95
CA ALA A 187 -4.77 6.33 25.06
C ALA A 187 -3.46 5.52 24.95
N GLN A 188 -3.34 4.65 23.94
CA GLN A 188 -2.17 3.84 23.64
C GLN A 188 -1.76 2.91 24.80
N GLN A 189 -2.75 2.25 25.41
CA GLN A 189 -2.55 1.34 26.54
C GLN A 189 -2.64 -0.14 26.14
N VAL A 190 -3.49 -0.45 25.17
CA VAL A 190 -3.79 -1.82 24.73
C VAL A 190 -3.11 -2.08 23.40
N LYS A 191 -1.96 -2.74 23.43
CA LYS A 191 -1.13 -3.00 22.24
C LYS A 191 -1.75 -4.07 21.32
N ALA A 192 -1.70 -3.82 20.02
CA ALA A 192 -2.30 -4.65 18.97
C ALA A 192 -1.35 -5.75 18.48
N HIS A 193 -0.96 -6.67 19.38
CA HIS A 193 0.10 -7.66 19.12
C HIS A 193 -0.17 -8.62 17.94
N HIS A 194 -1.43 -8.87 17.60
CA HIS A 194 -1.82 -9.83 16.57
C HIS A 194 -2.12 -9.20 15.21
N LEU A 195 -1.86 -7.90 15.04
CA LEU A 195 -2.26 -7.17 13.84
C LEU A 195 -1.68 -7.71 12.52
N PRO A 196 -0.42 -8.20 12.45
CA PRO A 196 0.07 -8.82 11.21
C PRO A 196 -0.77 -10.03 10.77
N GLY A 197 -1.42 -10.73 11.70
CA GLY A 197 -2.34 -11.82 11.40
C GLY A 197 -3.57 -11.40 10.61
N ALA A 198 -3.95 -10.11 10.64
CA ALA A 198 -5.07 -9.58 9.85
C ALA A 198 -4.84 -9.72 8.34
N TYR A 199 -3.58 -9.77 7.89
CA TYR A 199 -3.24 -10.01 6.49
C TYR A 199 -3.37 -11.47 6.07
N HIS A 200 -3.41 -12.44 7.01
CA HIS A 200 -3.36 -13.86 6.66
C HIS A 200 -4.53 -14.29 5.76
N GLY A 201 -5.75 -13.80 6.02
CA GLY A 201 -6.92 -14.08 5.19
C GLY A 201 -7.02 -13.23 3.91
N LEU A 202 -6.21 -12.18 3.80
CA LEU A 202 -6.20 -11.24 2.68
C LEU A 202 -5.09 -11.56 1.66
N VAL A 203 -4.17 -12.44 2.04
CA VAL A 203 -3.04 -12.88 1.25
C VAL A 203 -3.39 -14.20 0.56
N GLU A 204 -2.99 -14.34 -0.70
CA GLU A 204 -3.15 -15.59 -1.48
C GLU A 204 -4.60 -16.05 -1.68
N THR A 205 -5.59 -15.16 -1.48
CA THR A 205 -6.98 -15.40 -1.86
C THR A 205 -7.04 -15.55 -3.39
N LYS A 206 -7.33 -16.77 -3.85
CA LYS A 206 -7.30 -17.16 -5.27
C LYS A 206 -8.50 -16.66 -6.05
#